data_AF-A0A2H6HE94-F1
#
_entry.id   AF-A0A2H6HE94-F1
#
_cell.length_a   1.000
_cell.length_b   1.000
_cell.length_c   1.000
_cell.angle_alpha   90.00
_cell.angle_beta   90.00
_cell.angle_gamma   90.00
#
_symmetry.space_group_name_H-M   'P 1'
#
loop_
_entity.id
_entity.type
_entity.pdbx_description
1 polymer ?
#
loop_
_entity_poly.entity_id
_entity_poly.type
_entity_poly.pdbx_seq_one_letter_code
_entity_poly.pdbx_strand_id
1 'polypeptide(L)' 'MELSILYGRAAQILNGRGIQTHRAWLGPYATTQDTAGFTVAACRVDAEMKRLYDAPAHGAGIQFSASSSPPSEVAS' A
#
# COMPACT_ATOMS: atom_id res chain seq x y z
N MET A 1 -11.98 1.91 11.60
CA MET A 1 -11.94 3.32 12.06
C MET A 1 -10.62 3.64 12.76
N GLU A 2 -10.17 2.84 13.72
CA GLU A 2 -8.90 3.11 14.43
C GLU A 2 -7.66 3.05 13.51
N LEU A 3 -7.56 2.04 12.65
CA LEU A 3 -6.44 1.91 11.69
C LEU A 3 -6.32 3.10 10.74
N SER A 4 -7.43 3.71 10.32
CA SER A 4 -7.41 4.91 9.47
C SER A 4 -6.94 6.15 10.22
N ILE A 5 -7.25 6.28 11.52
CA ILE A 5 -6.74 7.37 12.37
C ILE A 5 -5.22 7.23 12.54
N LEU A 6 -4.76 6.01 12.86
CA LEU A 6 -3.34 5.68 12.96
C LEU A 6 -2.59 5.97 11.66
N TYR A 7 -3.16 5.54 10.52
CA TYR A 7 -2.60 5.84 9.21
C TYR A 7 -2.56 7.34 8.90
N GLY A 8 -3.63 8.08 9.22
CA GLY A 8 -3.66 9.53 9.04
C GLY A 8 -2.51 10.21 9.78
N ARG A 9 -2.22 9.79 11.02
CA ARG A 9 -1.08 10.31 11.77
C ARG A 9 0.26 9.90 11.16
N ALA A 10 0.40 8.65 10.74
CA ALA A 10 1.62 8.18 10.08
C ALA A 10 1.89 8.93 8.77
N ALA A 11 0.87 9.12 7.94
CA ALA A 11 0.96 9.86 6.68
C ALA A 11 1.37 11.32 6.90
N GLN A 12 0.83 12.00 7.92
CA GLN A 12 1.26 13.36 8.28
C GLN A 12 2.76 13.41 8.63
N ILE A 13 3.25 12.45 9.43
CA ILE A 13 4.66 12.38 9.84
C ILE A 13 5.56 12.12 8.62
N LEU A 14 5.18 11.19 7.74
CA LEU A 14 5.94 10.87 6.53
C LEU A 14 5.99 12.05 5.56
N ASN A 15 4.84 12.68 5.30
CA ASN A 15 4.74 13.85 4.43
C ASN A 15 5.56 15.04 4.96
N GLY A 16 5.52 15.29 6.28
CA GLY A 16 6.35 16.32 6.92
C GLY A 16 7.85 16.08 6.80
N ARG A 17 8.27 14.85 6.47
CA ARG A 17 9.66 14.46 6.19
C ARG A 17 9.97 14.34 4.69
N GLY A 18 9.03 14.71 3.81
CA GLY A 18 9.18 14.57 2.35
C GLY A 18 9.13 13.12 1.85
N ILE A 19 8.63 12.18 2.65
CA ILE A 19 8.53 10.77 2.28
C ILE A 19 7.14 10.51 1.69
N GLN A 20 7.11 10.07 0.43
CA GLN A 20 5.87 9.73 -0.27
C GLN A 20 5.52 8.25 -0.08
N THR A 21 4.28 7.98 0.35
CA THR A 21 3.74 6.62 0.44
C THR A 21 3.27 6.15 -0.94
N HIS A 22 3.86 5.07 -1.46
CA HIS A 22 3.44 4.47 -2.74
C HIS A 22 2.08 3.78 -2.64
N ARG A 23 1.91 2.92 -1.64
CA ARG A 23 0.65 2.25 -1.31
C ARG A 23 0.60 1.97 0.19
N ALA A 24 -0.59 2.00 0.77
CA ALA A 24 -0.82 1.64 2.16
C ALA A 24 -1.92 0.59 2.26
N TRP A 25 -1.77 -0.30 3.23
CA TRP A 25 -2.71 -1.38 3.51
C TRP A 25 -3.21 -1.21 4.94
N LEU A 26 -4.53 -1.17 5.11
CA LEU A 26 -5.18 -1.01 6.41
C LEU A 26 -6.16 -2.16 6.65
N GLY A 27 -5.82 -3.04 7.58
CA GLY A 27 -6.60 -4.24 7.82
C GLY A 27 -5.80 -5.37 8.48
N PRO A 28 -6.45 -6.52 8.69
CA PRO A 28 -5.88 -7.68 9.39
C PRO A 28 -5.02 -8.55 8.46
N TYR A 29 -3.90 -8.02 7.93
CA TYR A 29 -3.04 -8.77 6.99
C TYR A 29 -2.14 -9.79 7.68
N ALA A 30 -1.68 -9.47 8.89
CA ALA A 30 -0.89 -10.34 9.74
C ALA A 30 -1.40 -10.16 11.17
N THR A 31 -2.09 -11.18 11.68
CA THR A 31 -2.78 -11.12 12.98
C THR A 31 -2.17 -12.11 13.98
N THR A 32 -2.32 -11.80 15.27
CA THR A 32 -1.89 -12.65 16.39
C THR A 32 -3.12 -13.10 17.19
N GLN A 33 -4.06 -13.73 16.49
CA GLN A 33 -5.37 -14.15 17.03
C GLN A 33 -6.08 -12.99 17.74
N ASP A 34 -6.26 -13.07 19.06
CA ASP A 34 -7.13 -12.18 19.84
C ASP A 34 -6.40 -10.97 20.44
N THR A 35 -5.18 -10.67 19.98
CA THR A 35 -4.42 -9.52 20.51
C THR A 35 -5.13 -8.21 20.17
N ALA A 36 -5.49 -7.44 21.20
CA ALA A 36 -5.95 -6.06 21.04
C ALA A 36 -4.75 -5.13 20.79
N GLY A 37 -4.41 -4.90 19.52
CA GLY A 37 -3.29 -4.04 19.15
C GLY A 37 -3.21 -3.76 17.66
N PHE A 38 -2.14 -3.07 17.26
CA PHE A 38 -1.83 -2.78 15.88
C PHE A 38 -0.32 -2.84 15.63
N THR A 39 0.07 -3.01 14.38
CA THR A 39 1.46 -2.92 13.94
C THR A 39 1.55 -1.97 12.76
N VAL A 40 2.57 -1.10 12.75
CA VAL A 40 2.91 -0.24 11.61
C VAL A 40 4.24 -0.69 11.04
N ALA A 41 4.24 -1.08 9.77
CA ALA A 41 5.44 -1.43 9.03
C ALA A 41 5.56 -0.52 7.80
N ALA A 42 6.78 -0.04 7.53
CA ALA A 42 7.10 0.74 6.35
C ALA A 42 8.32 0.13 5.65
N CYS A 43 8.28 0.06 4.32
CA CYS A 43 9.36 -0.46 3.50
C CYS A 43 9.73 0.60 2.46
N ARG A 44 11.03 0.92 2.36
CA ARG A 44 11.53 1.76 1.27
C ARG A 44 11.52 0.94 -0.01
N VAL A 45 10.91 1.48 -1.06
CA VAL A 45 10.80 0.82 -2.36
C VAL A 45 11.47 1.65 -3.45
N ASP A 46 12.11 0.96 -4.40
CA ASP A 46 12.61 1.55 -5.63
C ASP A 46 11.60 1.39 -6.79
N ALA A 47 12.01 1.78 -8.00
CA ALA A 47 11.14 1.74 -9.17
C ALA A 47 10.77 0.31 -9.61
N GLU A 48 11.70 -0.64 -9.50
CA GLU A 48 11.43 -2.03 -9.87
C GLU A 48 10.45 -2.66 -8.89
N MET A 49 10.66 -2.45 -7.59
CA MET A 49 9.78 -2.94 -6.54
C MET A 49 8.36 -2.39 -6.70
N LYS A 50 8.19 -1.10 -7.03
CA LYS A 50 6.88 -0.50 -7.31
C LYS A 50 6.17 -1.21 -8.47
N ARG A 51 6.87 -1.44 -9.58
CA ARG A 51 6.33 -2.15 -10.74
C ARG A 51 5.88 -3.56 -10.39
N LEU A 52 6.69 -4.31 -9.63
CA LEU A 52 6.33 -5.65 -9.18
C LEU A 52 5.14 -5.63 -8.22
N TYR A 53 5.06 -4.62 -7.36
CA TYR A 53 4.00 -4.45 -6.39
C TYR A 53 2.65 -4.08 -7.02
N ASP A 54 2.67 -3.36 -8.14
CA ASP A 54 1.48 -2.96 -8.88
C ASP A 54 1.00 -4.01 -9.89
N ALA A 55 1.76 -5.10 -10.09
CA ALA A 55 1.40 -6.18 -11.00
C ALA A 55 0.13 -6.94 -10.55
N PRO A 56 -0.65 -7.51 -11.48
CA PRO A 56 -1.81 -8.33 -11.13
C PRO A 56 -1.46 -9.48 -10.20
N ALA A 57 -2.28 -9.69 -9.18
CA ALA A 57 -2.11 -10.79 -8.23
C ALA A 57 -3.47 -11.33 -7.79
N HIS A 58 -3.55 -12.66 -7.72
CA HIS A 58 -4.74 -13.39 -7.27
C HIS A 58 -4.36 -14.34 -6.13
N GLY A 59 -4.74 -13.97 -4.91
CA GLY A 59 -4.56 -14.75 -3.70
C GLY A 59 -5.74 -14.57 -2.74
N ALA A 60 -5.81 -15.41 -1.71
CA ALA A 60 -6.97 -15.48 -0.81
C ALA A 60 -7.30 -14.15 -0.10
N GLY A 61 -6.31 -13.29 0.15
CA GLY A 61 -6.49 -11.97 0.77
C GLY A 61 -5.96 -10.80 -0.08
N ILE A 62 -5.53 -11.08 -1.31
CA ILE A 62 -4.93 -10.09 -2.22
C ILE A 62 -5.51 -10.32 -3.60
N GLN A 63 -6.33 -9.38 -4.07
CA GLN A 63 -6.88 -9.41 -5.42
C GLN A 63 -6.70 -8.03 -6.05
N PHE A 64 -5.79 -7.94 -7.01
CA PHE A 64 -5.65 -6.76 -7.85
C PHE A 64 -5.65 -7.17 -9.30
N SER A 65 -6.57 -6.61 -10.06
CA SER A 65 -6.51 -6.59 -11.52
C SER A 65 -5.66 -5.38 -11.91
N ALA A 66 -4.69 -5.54 -12.81
CA ALA A 66 -4.20 -4.37 -13.52
C ALA A 66 -5.41 -3.73 -14.21
N SER A 67 -5.59 -2.42 -14.07
CA SER A 67 -6.59 -1.72 -14.87
C SER A 67 -6.28 -1.99 -16.34
N SER A 68 -7.23 -2.57 -17.06
CA SER A 68 -7.16 -2.68 -18.51
C SER A 68 -7.31 -1.27 -19.11
N SER A 69 -6.22 -0.53 -19.15
CA SER A 69 -6.01 0.58 -20.08
C SER A 69 -4.52 0.64 -20.35
N PRO A 70 -4.08 0.42 -21.60
CA PRO A 70 -2.70 0.75 -21.94
C PRO A 70 -2.48 2.24 -21.68
N PRO A 71 -1.27 2.68 -21.30
CA PRO A 71 -0.95 4.09 -21.32
C PRO A 71 -1.24 4.60 -22.73
N SER A 72 -2.15 5.57 -22.82
CA SER A 72 -2.46 6.31 -24.04
C SER A 72 -1.22 7.13 -24.41
N GLU A 73 -0.26 6.48 -25.06
CA GLU A 73 0.91 7.14 -25.64
C GLU A 73 1.31 6.39 -26.92
N VAL A 74 0.44 6.52 -27.92
CA VAL A 74 0.84 6.66 -29.33
C VAL A 74 0.00 7.80 -29.91
N ALA A 75 0.31 9.00 -29.45
CA ALA A 75 0.08 10.21 -30.21
C ALA A 75 1.37 10.50 -30.98
N SER A 76 1.46 9.97 -32.20
CA SER A 76 2.21 10.49 -33.36
C SER A 76 2.00 9.55 -34.53
#